data_AF-A0A9P1CT66-F1
#
_entry.id   AF-A0A9P1CT66-F1
#
_cell.length_a   1.000
_cell.length_b   1.000
_cell.length_c   1.000
_cell.angle_alpha   90.00
_cell.angle_beta   90.00
_cell.angle_gamma   90.00
#
_symmetry.space_group_name_H-M   'P 1'
#
loop_
_entity.id
_entity.type
_entity.pdbx_description
1 polymer ?
#
loop_
_entity_poly.entity_id
_entity_poly.type
_entity_poly.pdbx_seq_one_letter_code
_entity_poly.pdbx_strand_id
1 'polypeptide(L)'
;MPPAGMGAAGRYEEYSQKEIKFIEGELKDWFLQRRFAMERNIAMKKALDENNFSGLSMANPNIPDAQKVMWSDLVQGKPELEDSLSSNAKQMKVDMYSKIFKDSTDLEHPCRVAGSSYLRCLQENFKDKASTRLM
;
A
#
# COMPACT_ATOMS: atom_id res chain seq x y z
N MET A 1 14.52 46.74 -12.29
CA MET A 1 14.55 48.16 -11.87
C MET A 1 13.34 48.84 -12.51
N PRO A 2 12.46 49.52 -11.74
CA PRO A 2 11.36 50.27 -12.33
C PRO A 2 11.92 51.46 -13.12
N PRO A 3 11.25 51.90 -14.20
CA PRO A 3 11.69 53.04 -15.00
C PRO A 3 11.64 54.31 -14.16
N ALA A 4 12.72 55.10 -14.20
CA ALA A 4 12.95 56.27 -13.34
C ALA A 4 11.93 57.43 -13.51
N GLY A 5 10.93 57.29 -14.39
CA GLY A 5 9.92 58.31 -14.70
C GLY A 5 8.51 58.08 -14.16
N MET A 6 8.21 56.96 -13.48
CA MET A 6 6.86 56.70 -12.95
C MET A 6 6.66 57.29 -11.55
N GLY A 7 5.55 58.01 -11.34
CA GLY A 7 5.11 58.50 -10.03
C GLY A 7 4.84 57.38 -9.02
N ALA A 8 4.74 57.71 -7.73
CA ALA A 8 4.59 56.72 -6.65
C ALA A 8 3.41 55.75 -6.84
N ALA A 9 2.28 56.25 -7.36
CA ALA A 9 1.10 55.44 -7.67
C ALA A 9 1.35 54.42 -8.80
N GLY A 10 2.04 54.83 -9.89
CA GLY A 10 2.35 53.94 -11.01
C GLY A 10 3.35 52.84 -10.64
N ARG A 11 4.31 53.13 -9.74
CA ARG A 11 5.20 52.11 -9.20
C ARG A 11 4.45 51.09 -8.34
N TYR A 12 3.53 51.56 -7.50
CA TYR A 12 2.71 50.68 -6.65
C TYR A 12 1.86 49.73 -7.50
N GLU A 13 1.22 50.25 -8.55
CA GLU A 13 0.45 49.45 -9.50
C GLU A 13 1.30 48.37 -10.19
N GLU A 14 2.50 48.71 -10.67
CA GLU A 14 3.40 47.73 -11.30
C GLU A 14 3.85 46.63 -10.34
N TYR A 15 4.16 46.97 -9.08
CA TYR A 15 4.52 45.98 -8.06
C TYR A 15 3.32 45.09 -7.70
N SER A 16 2.13 45.67 -7.53
CA SER A 16 0.91 44.90 -7.27
C SER A 16 0.60 43.93 -8.41
N GLN A 17 0.78 44.33 -9.67
CA GLN A 17 0.58 43.44 -10.81
C GLN A 17 1.60 42.29 -10.85
N LYS A 18 2.86 42.53 -10.47
CA LYS A 18 3.86 41.46 -10.36
C LYS A 18 3.52 40.48 -9.25
N GLU A 19 3.06 40.98 -8.11
CA GLU A 19 2.63 40.17 -6.98
C GLU A 19 1.42 39.30 -7.35
N ILE A 20 0.41 39.88 -8.01
CA ILE A 20 -0.76 39.13 -8.50
C ILE A 20 -0.31 38.01 -9.44
N LYS A 21 0.56 38.30 -10.42
CA LYS A 21 1.05 37.29 -11.36
C LYS A 21 1.85 36.19 -10.67
N PHE A 22 2.62 36.53 -9.64
CA PHE A 22 3.34 35.56 -8.84
C PHE A 22 2.36 34.62 -8.11
N ILE A 23 1.36 35.18 -7.41
CA ILE A 23 0.32 34.42 -6.71
C ILE A 23 -0.48 33.54 -7.69
N GLU A 24 -0.86 34.06 -8.85
CA GLU A 24 -1.55 33.29 -9.89
C GLU A 24 -0.71 32.12 -10.40
N GLY A 25 0.61 32.31 -10.54
CA GLY A 25 1.55 31.24 -10.87
C GLY A 25 1.56 30.14 -9.82
N GLU A 26 1.75 30.49 -8.54
CA GLU A 26 1.77 29.51 -7.45
C GLU A 26 0.43 28.78 -7.29
N LEU A 27 -0.69 29.50 -7.41
CA LEU A 27 -2.02 28.89 -7.35
C LEU A 27 -2.25 27.92 -8.49
N LYS A 28 -1.81 28.26 -9.70
CA LYS A 28 -1.93 27.38 -10.87
C LYS A 28 -1.09 26.12 -10.68
N ASP A 29 0.16 26.25 -10.24
CA ASP A 29 1.05 25.11 -10.03
C ASP A 29 0.51 24.17 -8.95
N TRP A 30 0.07 24.72 -7.82
CA TRP A 30 -0.59 23.95 -6.76
C TRP A 30 -1.85 23.24 -7.27
N PHE A 31 -2.69 23.95 -8.02
CA PHE A 31 -3.93 23.40 -8.56
C PHE A 31 -3.66 22.26 -9.53
N LEU A 32 -2.72 22.45 -10.48
CA LEU A 32 -2.36 21.43 -11.47
C LEU A 32 -1.73 20.21 -10.81
N GLN A 33 -0.80 20.40 -9.87
CA GLN A 33 -0.21 19.29 -9.12
C GLN A 33 -1.28 18.47 -8.41
N ARG A 34 -2.22 19.14 -7.71
CA ARG A 34 -3.32 18.47 -7.02
C ARG A 34 -4.26 17.76 -7.98
N ARG A 35 -4.59 18.39 -9.12
CA ARG A 35 -5.49 17.82 -10.12
C ARG A 35 -4.90 16.56 -10.75
N PHE A 36 -3.65 16.60 -11.18
CA PHE A 36 -2.97 15.44 -11.76
C PHE A 36 -2.78 14.32 -10.73
N ALA A 37 -2.41 14.64 -9.49
CA ALA A 37 -2.29 13.65 -8.43
C ALA A 37 -3.65 12.96 -8.16
N MET A 38 -4.74 13.72 -8.12
CA MET A 38 -6.09 13.19 -7.93
C MET A 38 -6.49 12.26 -9.09
N GLU A 39 -6.35 12.70 -10.33
CA GLU A 39 -6.75 11.91 -11.51
C GLU A 39 -5.92 10.62 -11.62
N ARG A 40 -4.61 10.70 -11.36
CA ARG A 40 -3.75 9.51 -11.30
C ARG A 40 -4.19 8.55 -10.20
N ASN A 41 -4.46 9.03 -8.99
CA ASN A 41 -4.85 8.18 -7.86
C ASN A 41 -6.21 7.51 -8.11
N ILE A 42 -7.16 8.21 -8.72
CA ILE A 42 -8.45 7.64 -9.12
C ILE A 42 -8.26 6.55 -10.18
N ALA A 43 -7.44 6.80 -11.21
CA ALA A 43 -7.14 5.81 -12.24
C ALA A 43 -6.47 4.56 -11.65
N MET A 44 -5.51 4.75 -10.73
CA MET A 44 -4.88 3.64 -10.01
C MET A 44 -5.90 2.86 -9.17
N LYS A 45 -6.77 3.53 -8.41
CA LYS A 45 -7.81 2.87 -7.61
C LYS A 45 -8.74 2.04 -8.50
N LYS A 46 -9.17 2.60 -9.62
CA LYS A 46 -10.01 1.90 -10.60
C LYS A 46 -9.31 0.65 -11.14
N ALA A 47 -8.04 0.76 -11.55
CA ALA A 47 -7.28 -0.39 -12.04
C ALA A 47 -7.10 -1.48 -10.97
N LEU A 48 -6.86 -1.09 -9.72
CA LEU A 48 -6.75 -2.04 -8.59
C LEU A 48 -8.09 -2.74 -8.31
N ASP A 49 -9.20 -2.00 -8.35
CA ASP A 49 -10.55 -2.56 -8.12
C ASP A 49 -10.98 -3.50 -9.25
N GLU A 50 -10.71 -3.13 -10.50
CA GLU A 50 -10.99 -3.97 -11.68
C GLU A 50 -10.23 -5.30 -11.65
N ASN A 51 -9.03 -5.31 -11.06
CA ASN A 51 -8.22 -6.50 -10.90
C ASN A 51 -8.36 -7.17 -9.52
N ASN A 52 -9.35 -6.74 -8.72
CA ASN A 52 -9.67 -7.31 -7.41
C ASN A 52 -8.48 -7.35 -6.42
N PHE A 53 -7.60 -6.35 -6.48
CA PHE A 53 -6.46 -6.27 -5.55
C PHE A 53 -6.90 -5.96 -4.13
N SER A 54 -6.06 -6.35 -3.16
CA SER A 54 -6.20 -5.97 -1.76
C SER A 54 -4.84 -5.67 -1.15
N GLY A 55 -4.84 -4.79 -0.15
CA GLY A 55 -3.64 -4.40 0.59
C GLY A 55 -3.80 -4.62 2.09
N LEU A 56 -2.95 -3.94 2.86
CA LEU A 56 -2.91 -4.07 4.32
C LEU A 56 -4.21 -3.68 5.01
N SER A 57 -4.99 -2.76 4.43
CA SER A 57 -6.24 -2.26 4.99
C SER A 57 -7.47 -3.12 4.69
N MET A 58 -7.34 -4.17 3.86
CA MET A 58 -8.44 -5.08 3.50
C MET A 58 -9.75 -4.41 3.11
N ALA A 59 -9.67 -3.31 2.35
CA ALA A 59 -10.81 -2.50 1.95
C ALA A 59 -11.58 -3.03 0.71
N ASN A 60 -11.44 -4.32 0.39
CA ASN A 60 -12.07 -4.94 -0.78
C ASN A 60 -13.11 -6.00 -0.35
N PRO A 61 -14.41 -5.76 -0.59
CA PRO A 61 -15.48 -6.68 -0.16
C PRO A 61 -15.55 -7.95 -1.01
N ASN A 62 -15.02 -7.93 -2.24
CA ASN A 62 -15.19 -8.99 -3.24
C ASN A 62 -14.23 -10.18 -3.05
N ILE A 63 -13.32 -10.11 -2.08
CA ILE A 63 -12.39 -11.21 -1.78
C ILE A 63 -13.17 -12.34 -1.07
N PRO A 64 -12.95 -13.62 -1.43
CA PRO A 64 -13.51 -14.75 -0.70
C PRO A 64 -13.06 -14.79 0.77
N ASP A 65 -13.96 -15.17 1.69
CA ASP A 65 -13.71 -15.09 3.13
C ASP A 65 -12.49 -15.90 3.59
N ALA A 66 -12.23 -17.08 2.99
CA ALA A 66 -11.04 -17.87 3.29
C ALA A 66 -9.74 -17.11 2.98
N GLN A 67 -9.70 -16.36 1.87
CA GLN A 67 -8.55 -15.53 1.51
C GLN A 67 -8.45 -14.30 2.42
N LYS A 68 -9.58 -13.72 2.83
CA LYS A 68 -9.60 -12.61 3.79
C LYS A 68 -8.97 -13.02 5.12
N VAL A 69 -9.32 -14.18 5.66
CA VAL A 69 -8.77 -14.70 6.91
C VAL A 69 -7.26 -14.97 6.77
N MET A 70 -6.85 -15.69 5.72
CA MET A 70 -5.41 -15.97 5.51
C MET A 70 -4.57 -14.70 5.36
N TRP A 71 -5.09 -13.68 4.68
CA TRP A 71 -4.39 -12.40 4.55
C TRP A 71 -4.37 -11.62 5.87
N SER A 72 -5.47 -11.64 6.63
CA SER A 72 -5.52 -11.05 7.97
C SER A 72 -4.48 -11.69 8.90
N ASP A 73 -4.30 -13.00 8.84
CA ASP A 73 -3.28 -13.71 9.62
C ASP A 73 -1.86 -13.30 9.21
N LEU A 74 -1.62 -13.04 7.92
CA LEU A 74 -0.31 -12.61 7.42
C LEU A 74 0.04 -11.17 7.79
N VAL A 75 -0.96 -10.28 7.84
CA VAL A 75 -0.74 -8.83 8.03
C VAL A 75 -0.85 -8.41 9.49
N GLN A 76 -1.84 -8.91 10.22
CA GLN A 76 -2.17 -8.45 11.58
C GLN A 76 -2.00 -9.55 12.63
N GLY A 77 -2.29 -10.79 12.23
CA GLY A 77 -2.25 -11.95 13.12
C GLY A 77 -0.93 -12.69 13.06
N LYS A 78 -1.04 -14.00 13.25
CA LYS A 78 0.06 -14.94 13.14
C LYS A 78 -0.43 -16.14 12.31
N PRO A 79 0.24 -16.48 11.20
CA PRO A 79 -0.10 -17.69 10.47
C PRO A 79 0.16 -18.91 11.36
N GLU A 80 -0.88 -19.70 11.63
CA GLU A 80 -0.80 -20.92 12.44
C GLU A 80 -1.58 -22.08 11.81
N LEU A 81 -1.25 -23.31 12.24
CA LEU A 81 -1.89 -24.54 11.77
C LEU A 81 -2.64 -25.19 12.92
N GLU A 82 -3.95 -25.33 12.80
CA GLU A 82 -4.80 -25.85 13.85
C GLU A 82 -4.56 -27.35 14.08
N ASP A 83 -4.56 -27.78 15.34
CA ASP A 83 -4.30 -29.18 15.70
C ASP A 83 -5.42 -30.13 15.29
N SER A 84 -6.62 -29.61 15.01
CA SER A 84 -7.77 -30.36 14.49
C SER A 84 -7.63 -30.77 13.02
N LEU A 85 -6.72 -30.13 12.27
CA LEU A 85 -6.51 -30.43 10.86
C LEU A 85 -5.70 -31.72 10.69
N SER A 86 -6.02 -32.48 9.64
CA SER A 86 -5.19 -33.60 9.19
C SER A 86 -3.82 -33.11 8.71
N SER A 87 -2.81 -33.96 8.73
CA SER A 87 -1.46 -33.60 8.28
C SER A 87 -1.43 -33.06 6.85
N ASN A 88 -2.24 -33.61 5.95
CA ASN A 88 -2.35 -33.14 4.57
C ASN A 88 -3.01 -31.75 4.49
N ALA A 89 -4.05 -31.50 5.30
CA ALA A 89 -4.70 -30.19 5.36
C ALA A 89 -3.76 -29.12 5.95
N LYS A 90 -2.96 -29.48 6.96
CA LYS A 90 -1.90 -28.60 7.50
C LYS A 90 -0.87 -28.24 6.44
N GLN A 91 -0.37 -29.23 5.69
CA GLN A 91 0.59 -29.00 4.61
C GLN A 91 0.01 -28.05 3.54
N MET A 92 -1.21 -28.31 3.08
CA MET A 92 -1.88 -27.47 2.09
C MET A 92 -2.07 -26.03 2.61
N LYS A 93 -2.42 -25.85 3.88
CA LYS A 93 -2.58 -24.52 4.49
C LYS A 93 -1.26 -23.73 4.51
N VAL A 94 -0.14 -24.37 4.84
CA VAL A 94 1.19 -23.72 4.78
C VAL A 94 1.56 -23.34 3.35
N ASP A 95 1.29 -24.23 2.38
CA ASP A 95 1.57 -23.95 0.97
C ASP A 95 0.73 -22.78 0.46
N MET A 96 -0.52 -22.66 0.90
CA MET A 96 -1.38 -21.51 0.60
C MET A 96 -0.84 -20.21 1.21
N TYR A 97 -0.45 -20.18 2.49
CA TYR A 97 0.18 -19.01 3.10
C TYR A 97 1.45 -18.62 2.36
N SER A 98 2.30 -19.60 2.03
CA SER A 98 3.55 -19.38 1.31
C SER A 98 3.30 -18.80 -0.08
N LYS A 99 2.32 -19.32 -0.80
CA LYS A 99 1.95 -18.80 -2.12
C LYS A 99 1.46 -17.36 -2.03
N ILE A 100 0.47 -17.09 -1.17
CA ILE A 100 -0.10 -15.73 -1.00
C ILE A 100 1.01 -14.74 -0.60
N PHE A 101 1.86 -15.09 0.35
CA PHE A 101 2.94 -14.22 0.81
C PHE A 101 3.97 -13.95 -0.29
N LYS A 102 4.37 -14.99 -1.06
CA LYS A 102 5.32 -14.86 -2.19
C LYS A 102 4.74 -13.99 -3.31
N ASP A 103 3.47 -14.16 -3.64
CA ASP A 103 2.80 -13.40 -4.70
C ASP A 103 2.57 -11.93 -4.28
N SER A 104 2.54 -11.67 -2.97
CA SER A 104 2.28 -10.34 -2.40
C SER A 104 3.54 -9.55 -2.05
N THR A 105 4.71 -10.20 -2.02
CA THR A 105 5.99 -9.54 -1.68
C THR A 105 7.05 -9.85 -2.73
N ASP A 106 7.61 -8.80 -3.32
CA ASP A 106 8.76 -8.93 -4.21
C ASP A 106 10.05 -9.26 -3.42
N LEU A 107 11.15 -9.47 -4.14
CA LEU A 107 12.44 -9.79 -3.52
C LEU A 107 13.06 -8.62 -2.75
N GLU A 108 12.62 -7.39 -3.03
CA GLU A 108 13.15 -6.18 -2.40
C GLU A 108 12.37 -5.80 -1.14
N HIS A 109 11.17 -6.36 -0.96
CA HIS A 109 10.32 -6.06 0.18
C HIS A 109 11.00 -6.48 1.50
N PRO A 110 11.17 -5.57 2.48
CA PRO A 110 11.91 -5.86 3.71
C PRO A 110 11.41 -7.09 4.49
N CYS A 111 10.10 -7.32 4.46
CA CYS A 111 9.49 -8.46 5.17
C CYS A 111 9.71 -9.81 4.47
N ARG A 112 10.17 -9.84 3.21
CA ARG A 112 10.23 -11.04 2.36
C ARG A 112 11.04 -12.17 2.99
N VAL A 113 12.22 -11.85 3.51
CA VAL A 113 13.16 -12.83 4.08
C VAL A 113 12.62 -13.39 5.39
N ALA A 114 12.19 -12.51 6.30
CA ALA A 114 11.66 -12.90 7.61
C ALA A 114 10.39 -13.75 7.48
N GLY A 115 9.42 -13.30 6.68
CA GLY A 115 8.17 -14.03 6.47
C GLY A 115 8.38 -15.38 5.79
N SER A 116 9.24 -15.45 4.77
CA SER A 116 9.57 -16.73 4.12
C SER A 116 10.25 -17.72 5.06
N SER A 117 11.12 -17.22 5.95
CA SER A 117 11.79 -18.06 6.95
C SER A 117 10.79 -18.62 7.95
N TYR A 118 9.86 -17.80 8.44
CA TYR A 118 8.80 -18.24 9.34
C TYR A 118 7.89 -19.30 8.70
N LEU A 119 7.43 -19.07 7.47
CA LEU A 119 6.59 -20.03 6.76
C LEU A 119 7.32 -21.33 6.44
N ARG A 120 8.64 -21.28 6.20
CA ARG A 120 9.48 -22.48 6.10
C ARG A 120 9.51 -23.26 7.41
N CYS A 121 9.69 -22.59 8.55
CA CYS A 121 9.63 -23.25 9.86
C CYS A 121 8.27 -23.93 10.10
N LEU A 122 7.15 -23.30 9.71
CA LEU A 122 5.83 -23.93 9.77
C LEU A 122 5.73 -25.15 8.86
N GLN A 123 6.34 -25.09 7.67
CA GLN A 123 6.35 -26.18 6.71
C GLN A 123 7.16 -27.38 7.19
N GLU A 124 8.28 -27.15 7.86
CA GLU A 124 9.13 -28.21 8.39
C GLU A 124 8.49 -28.90 9.61
N ASN A 125 7.77 -28.14 10.45
CA ASN A 125 7.18 -28.62 11.70
C ASN A 125 5.64 -28.82 11.61
N PHE A 126 5.08 -28.98 10.41
CA PHE A 126 3.62 -29.06 10.22
C PHE A 126 2.96 -30.24 10.94
N LYS A 127 3.69 -31.32 11.19
CA LYS A 127 3.20 -32.52 11.90
C LYS A 127 3.08 -32.30 13.39
N ASP A 128 3.80 -31.33 13.95
CA ASP A 128 3.80 -31.05 15.38
C ASP A 128 2.54 -30.30 15.81
N LYS A 129 2.27 -30.37 17.11
CA LYS A 129 1.19 -29.60 17.74
C LYS A 129 1.57 -28.14 17.88
N ALA A 130 0.57 -27.26 17.94
CA ALA A 130 0.78 -25.82 18.08
C ALA A 130 1.68 -25.47 19.28
N SER A 131 1.50 -26.13 20.44
CA SER A 131 2.31 -25.91 21.64
C SER A 131 3.80 -26.20 21.46
N THR A 132 4.14 -27.20 20.64
CA THR A 132 5.53 -27.60 20.40
C THR A 132 6.23 -26.66 19.42
N ARG A 133 5.48 -26.09 18.47
CA ARG A 133 6.02 -25.11 17.49
C ARG A 133 6.26 -23.71 18.06
N LEU A 134 5.74 -23.45 19.26
CA LEU A 134 5.90 -22.17 19.97
C LEU A 134 7.20 -22.10 20.78
N MET A 135 7.84 -23.26 21.04
CA MET A 135 9.15 -23.37 21.68
C MET A 135 10.27 -23.17 20.67
#